data_AF-A0A8J7LT72-F1
#
_entry.id   AF-A0A8J7LT72-F1
#
_cell.length_a   1.000
_cell.length_b   1.000
_cell.length_c   1.000
_cell.angle_alpha   90.00
_cell.angle_beta   90.00
_cell.angle_gamma   90.00
#
_symmetry.space_group_name_H-M   'P 1'
#
loop_
_entity.id
_entity.type
_entity.pdbx_description
1 polymer ?
#
loop_
_entity_poly.entity_id
_entity_poly.type
_entity_poly.pdbx_seq_one_letter_code
_entity_poly.pdbx_strand_id
1 'polypeptide(L)'
;MRKIKQLLVLLILTSIGLGCNSDDSESSQNMMNIDSSEYLYFISGKINGESFLYGQRFDDTSLNYQIVSSIPLESATCAYSLDQGLDYKISYGSSLYPNFDNEDSQPQIGINLIRFYRCSDSQSSTEVFNDMFSVGNYEYSINDDSSGIMRQIGIDYSPIASGDEYYESYGTIESSNSFIITDSQENNSYLLGNLVSQSQLIEGEFSVKLYNVNDSSDFVEITDGKFKIIISK
;
A
#
# COMPACT_ATOMS: atom_id res chain seq x y z
N MET A 1 40.86 6.91 -57.46
CA MET A 1 39.89 6.69 -56.37
C MET A 1 40.57 5.95 -55.22
N ARG A 2 40.83 6.62 -54.09
CA ARG A 2 41.20 6.07 -52.77
C ARG A 2 41.83 7.19 -51.93
N LYS A 3 41.04 7.98 -51.20
CA LYS A 3 41.45 8.73 -49.99
C LYS A 3 40.22 9.15 -49.14
N ILE A 4 39.25 8.23 -48.94
CA ILE A 4 38.11 8.42 -48.02
C ILE A 4 38.30 7.47 -46.81
N LYS A 5 39.44 7.58 -46.11
CA LYS A 5 39.71 6.76 -44.90
C LYS A 5 40.52 7.50 -43.81
N GLN A 6 40.49 8.82 -43.77
CA GLN A 6 41.22 9.59 -42.74
C GLN A 6 40.38 10.66 -42.03
N LEU A 7 39.06 10.68 -42.20
CA LEU A 7 38.19 11.72 -41.62
C LEU A 7 37.28 11.24 -40.48
N LEU A 8 37.60 10.11 -39.82
CA LEU A 8 36.70 9.47 -38.84
C LEU A 8 37.33 9.24 -37.46
N VAL A 9 38.49 9.84 -37.18
CA VAL A 9 39.18 9.74 -35.87
C VAL A 9 39.27 11.09 -35.14
N LEU A 10 38.76 12.17 -35.73
CA LEU A 10 38.86 13.53 -35.17
C LEU A 10 37.52 14.09 -34.65
N LEU A 11 36.64 13.23 -34.12
CA LEU A 11 35.28 13.62 -33.66
C LEU A 11 34.88 13.01 -32.30
N ILE A 12 35.85 12.51 -31.52
CA ILE A 12 35.61 11.93 -30.17
C ILE A 12 36.52 12.59 -29.12
N LEU A 13 36.77 13.91 -29.20
CA LEU A 13 37.63 14.59 -28.21
C LEU A 13 37.25 16.04 -27.89
N THR A 14 35.96 16.40 -27.96
CA THR A 14 35.49 17.76 -27.61
C THR A 14 34.27 17.82 -26.69
N SER A 15 34.02 16.82 -25.84
CA SER A 15 32.92 16.88 -24.85
C SER A 15 33.36 16.88 -23.38
N ILE A 16 34.65 17.13 -23.08
CA ILE A 16 35.10 17.37 -21.71
C ILE A 16 35.38 18.86 -21.56
N GLY A 17 34.36 19.60 -21.13
CA GLY A 17 34.46 21.05 -20.99
C GLY A 17 33.16 21.73 -20.56
N LEU A 18 32.52 21.24 -19.50
CA LEU A 18 31.59 22.04 -18.68
C LEU A 18 31.90 21.77 -17.21
N GLY A 19 32.81 22.58 -16.67
CA GLY A 19 33.01 22.78 -15.24
C GLY A 19 32.80 24.27 -14.92
N CYS A 20 32.28 24.52 -13.72
CA CYS A 20 31.71 25.76 -13.14
C CYS A 20 30.21 25.91 -13.44
N ASN A 21 29.30 25.93 -12.45
CA ASN A 21 29.40 26.58 -11.15
C ASN A 21 28.78 25.71 -10.04
N SER A 22 29.47 25.61 -8.91
CA SER A 22 28.94 25.10 -7.65
C SER A 22 27.93 26.10 -7.09
N ASP A 23 26.66 25.78 -7.19
CA ASP A 23 25.68 26.15 -6.17
C ASP A 23 25.23 24.86 -5.52
N ASP A 24 25.84 24.54 -4.39
CA ASP A 24 25.31 23.59 -3.41
C ASP A 24 24.01 24.20 -2.84
N SER A 25 22.92 24.10 -3.59
CA SER A 25 21.60 24.10 -3.00
C SER A 25 21.24 22.65 -2.71
N GLU A 26 21.37 22.27 -1.44
CA GLU A 26 20.79 21.07 -0.88
C GLU A 26 19.39 20.85 -1.46
N SER A 27 19.24 19.91 -2.41
CA SER A 27 17.93 19.39 -2.81
C SER A 27 17.51 18.34 -1.79
N SER A 28 17.47 18.73 -0.51
CA SER A 28 16.57 18.12 0.43
C SER A 28 15.20 18.76 0.21
N GLN A 29 14.12 17.99 0.34
CA GLN A 29 12.72 18.46 0.32
C GLN A 29 12.01 18.49 -1.05
N ASN A 30 11.75 17.31 -1.61
CA ASN A 30 10.39 16.98 -2.07
C ASN A 30 9.83 15.89 -1.14
N MET A 31 9.71 16.21 0.15
CA MET A 31 8.79 15.47 1.01
C MET A 31 7.42 16.08 0.77
N MET A 32 6.49 15.31 0.22
CA MET A 32 5.09 15.70 0.15
C MET A 32 4.60 15.83 1.60
N ASN A 33 4.49 17.06 2.11
CA ASN A 33 3.99 17.32 3.45
C ASN A 33 2.46 17.28 3.39
N ILE A 34 1.91 16.07 3.55
CA ILE A 34 0.46 15.84 3.52
C ILE A 34 -0.11 16.18 4.90
N ASP A 35 -1.08 17.08 4.91
CA ASP A 35 -1.94 17.31 6.07
C ASP A 35 -3.05 16.25 6.08
N SER A 36 -2.94 15.25 6.96
CA SER A 36 -3.91 14.15 7.05
C SER A 36 -5.32 14.61 7.43
N SER A 37 -5.47 15.82 7.98
CA SER A 37 -6.77 16.38 8.35
C SER A 37 -7.59 16.85 7.16
N GLU A 38 -6.98 17.05 5.99
CA GLU A 38 -7.69 17.44 4.76
C GLU A 38 -8.29 16.24 4.01
N TYR A 39 -7.92 15.01 4.38
CA TYR A 39 -8.29 13.80 3.67
C TYR A 39 -9.24 12.91 4.48
N LEU A 40 -10.25 12.36 3.79
CA LEU A 40 -11.07 11.26 4.31
C LEU A 40 -10.22 10.00 4.47
N TYR A 41 -9.46 9.69 3.43
CA TYR A 41 -8.52 8.58 3.34
C TYR A 41 -7.49 8.88 2.25
N PHE A 42 -6.29 8.33 2.40
CA PHE A 42 -5.24 8.43 1.40
C PHE A 42 -4.16 7.36 1.58
N ILE A 43 -3.42 7.11 0.50
CA ILE A 43 -2.13 6.44 0.50
C ILE A 43 -1.19 7.29 -0.36
N SER A 44 0.02 7.50 0.14
CA SER A 44 1.01 8.38 -0.46
C SER A 44 2.42 7.87 -0.21
N GLY A 45 3.39 8.43 -0.92
CA GLY A 45 4.79 8.11 -0.75
C GLY A 45 5.55 8.37 -2.04
N LYS A 46 6.58 7.57 -2.29
CA LYS A 46 7.34 7.59 -3.54
C LYS A 46 7.40 6.19 -4.16
N ILE A 47 6.86 6.03 -5.36
CA ILE A 47 7.00 4.81 -6.18
C ILE A 47 8.23 4.99 -7.07
N ASN A 48 9.24 4.15 -6.89
CA ASN A 48 10.51 4.21 -7.63
C ASN A 48 11.15 5.62 -7.61
N GLY A 49 10.97 6.34 -6.50
CA GLY A 49 11.47 7.71 -6.31
C GLY A 49 10.51 8.83 -6.71
N GLU A 50 9.46 8.55 -7.49
CA GLU A 50 8.46 9.52 -7.92
C GLU A 50 7.32 9.65 -6.91
N SER A 51 7.01 10.89 -6.50
CA SER A 51 5.99 11.13 -5.47
C SER A 51 4.58 10.86 -5.98
N PHE A 52 3.75 10.25 -5.13
CA PHE A 52 2.35 10.02 -5.42
C PHE A 52 1.45 10.30 -4.20
N LEU A 53 0.18 10.59 -4.48
CA LEU A 53 -0.89 10.71 -3.51
C LEU A 53 -2.21 10.28 -4.14
N TYR A 54 -2.76 9.19 -3.62
CA TYR A 54 -4.07 8.66 -4.01
C TYR A 54 -4.99 8.82 -2.81
N GLY A 55 -6.21 9.33 -3.00
CA GLY A 55 -7.13 9.56 -1.90
C GLY A 55 -8.28 10.50 -2.24
N GLN A 56 -9.07 10.81 -1.22
CA GLN A 56 -10.24 11.67 -1.31
C GLN A 56 -10.16 12.77 -0.26
N ARG A 57 -10.24 14.04 -0.68
CA ARG A 57 -10.29 15.19 0.25
C ARG A 57 -11.71 15.45 0.74
N PHE A 58 -11.84 16.13 1.87
CA PHE A 58 -13.14 16.54 2.41
C PHE A 58 -13.85 17.60 1.55
N ASP A 59 -13.11 18.43 0.83
CA ASP A 59 -13.60 19.55 0.03
C ASP A 59 -13.83 19.19 -1.45
N ASP A 60 -13.42 17.99 -1.87
CA ASP A 60 -13.61 17.49 -3.23
C ASP A 60 -15.11 17.28 -3.53
N THR A 61 -15.58 17.89 -4.61
CA THR A 61 -16.98 17.73 -5.06
C THR A 61 -17.21 16.51 -5.95
N SER A 62 -16.12 15.86 -6.40
CA SER A 62 -16.13 14.65 -7.20
C SER A 62 -15.40 13.53 -6.46
N LEU A 63 -15.89 12.30 -6.63
CA LEU A 63 -15.23 11.11 -6.12
C LEU A 63 -14.04 10.79 -7.05
N ASN A 64 -12.81 10.91 -6.54
CA ASN A 64 -11.59 10.56 -7.28
C ASN A 64 -11.17 9.12 -6.98
N TYR A 65 -11.10 8.80 -5.69
CA TYR A 65 -10.83 7.48 -5.15
C TYR A 65 -11.94 7.08 -4.19
N GLN A 66 -12.16 5.78 -4.08
CA GLN A 66 -13.05 5.18 -3.10
C GLN A 66 -12.31 4.10 -2.31
N ILE A 67 -12.74 3.90 -1.06
CA ILE A 67 -12.33 2.72 -0.30
C ILE A 67 -13.15 1.53 -0.80
N VAL A 68 -12.46 0.53 -1.33
CA VAL A 68 -13.01 -0.79 -1.56
C VAL A 68 -12.46 -1.70 -0.48
N SER A 69 -13.30 -2.14 0.43
CA SER A 69 -12.92 -3.20 1.35
C SER A 69 -12.81 -4.49 0.53
N SER A 70 -11.63 -5.11 0.53
CA SER A 70 -11.35 -6.33 -0.25
C SER A 70 -12.07 -7.56 0.30
N ILE A 71 -12.89 -7.41 1.34
CA ILE A 71 -13.71 -8.47 1.92
C ILE A 71 -15.15 -7.97 2.05
N PRO A 72 -16.16 -8.74 1.61
CA PRO A 72 -17.55 -8.39 1.86
C PRO A 72 -17.80 -8.29 3.35
N LEU A 73 -18.58 -7.28 3.76
CA LEU A 73 -19.06 -6.95 5.11
C LEU A 73 -19.75 -8.11 5.89
N GLU A 74 -19.74 -9.33 5.35
CA GLU A 74 -20.29 -10.55 5.99
C GLU A 74 -19.39 -11.79 5.88
N SER A 75 -18.26 -11.75 5.14
CA SER A 75 -17.45 -12.94 4.88
C SER A 75 -15.96 -12.69 5.07
N ALA A 76 -15.60 -12.23 6.26
CA ALA A 76 -14.31 -12.54 6.88
C ALA A 76 -13.88 -13.98 6.52
N THR A 77 -12.93 -14.14 5.62
CA THR A 77 -12.46 -15.46 5.21
C THR A 77 -11.54 -16.02 6.27
N CYS A 78 -11.96 -17.13 6.87
CA CYS A 78 -11.13 -17.92 7.77
C CYS A 78 -9.99 -18.56 6.93
N ALA A 79 -8.78 -17.99 7.00
CA ALA A 79 -7.55 -18.52 6.43
C ALA A 79 -7.18 -19.87 7.05
N TYR A 80 -6.53 -20.74 6.27
CA TYR A 80 -6.15 -22.08 6.72
C TYR A 80 -4.97 -22.04 7.70
N SER A 81 -5.07 -22.80 8.80
CA SER A 81 -3.93 -23.10 9.67
C SER A 81 -3.42 -24.52 9.41
N LEU A 82 -2.13 -24.64 9.12
CA LEU A 82 -1.41 -25.92 9.01
C LEU A 82 -0.69 -26.31 10.30
N ASP A 83 -0.73 -25.45 11.34
CA ASP A 83 -0.25 -25.82 12.66
C ASP A 83 -1.27 -26.75 13.32
N GLN A 84 -0.79 -27.85 13.93
CA GLN A 84 -1.53 -29.07 14.30
C GLN A 84 -2.66 -28.89 15.33
N GLY A 85 -3.72 -28.16 14.96
CA GLY A 85 -4.88 -27.86 15.79
C GLY A 85 -5.85 -26.88 15.13
N LEU A 86 -6.34 -27.22 13.92
CA LEU A 86 -7.54 -26.77 13.16
C LEU A 86 -8.18 -25.38 13.43
N ASP A 87 -7.43 -24.38 13.88
CA ASP A 87 -7.96 -23.05 14.15
C ASP A 87 -7.80 -22.16 12.91
N TYR A 88 -8.90 -21.67 12.37
CA TYR A 88 -8.87 -20.77 11.22
C TYR A 88 -8.65 -19.32 11.66
N LYS A 89 -8.20 -18.43 10.77
CA LYS A 89 -7.91 -17.03 11.14
C LYS A 89 -8.57 -16.03 10.19
N ILE A 90 -9.16 -14.95 10.69
CA ILE A 90 -9.78 -13.93 9.81
C ILE A 90 -8.74 -12.91 9.37
N SER A 91 -8.77 -12.58 8.08
CA SER A 91 -8.07 -11.43 7.50
C SER A 91 -9.07 -10.28 7.23
N TYR A 92 -8.55 -9.06 7.15
CA TYR A 92 -9.26 -7.84 6.73
C TYR A 92 -8.47 -7.18 5.61
N GLY A 93 -9.06 -6.24 4.88
CA GLY A 93 -8.32 -5.46 3.91
C GLY A 93 -9.08 -4.23 3.44
N SER A 94 -8.32 -3.26 2.96
CA SER A 94 -8.84 -2.01 2.43
C SER A 94 -7.94 -1.53 1.31
N SER A 95 -8.56 -1.19 0.20
CA SER A 95 -7.87 -0.68 -0.98
C SER A 95 -8.43 0.67 -1.40
N LEU A 96 -7.53 1.54 -1.87
CA LEU A 96 -7.91 2.72 -2.63
C LEU A 96 -8.07 2.32 -4.08
N TYR A 97 -9.30 2.38 -4.56
CA TYR A 97 -9.66 2.11 -5.94
C TYR A 97 -10.09 3.43 -6.60
N PRO A 98 -9.64 3.75 -7.81
CA PRO A 98 -10.11 4.93 -8.52
C PRO A 98 -11.61 4.81 -8.83
N ASN A 99 -12.27 5.93 -9.14
CA ASN A 99 -13.64 5.84 -9.62
C ASN A 99 -13.73 5.10 -10.98
N PHE A 100 -14.94 4.68 -11.36
CA PHE A 100 -15.18 3.92 -12.60
C PHE A 100 -14.79 4.70 -13.86
N ASP A 101 -14.88 6.03 -13.84
CA ASP A 101 -14.52 6.86 -14.99
C ASP A 101 -12.99 6.92 -15.23
N ASN A 102 -12.19 6.56 -14.22
CA ASN A 102 -10.74 6.69 -14.23
C ASN A 102 -9.98 5.36 -14.06
N GLU A 103 -10.68 4.23 -13.89
CA GLU A 103 -10.06 2.92 -13.60
C GLU A 103 -9.08 2.43 -14.69
N ASP A 104 -9.29 2.87 -15.93
CA ASP A 104 -8.41 2.59 -17.08
C ASP A 104 -7.14 3.45 -17.14
N SER A 105 -6.96 4.37 -16.19
CA SER A 105 -5.86 5.36 -16.23
C SER A 105 -5.21 5.63 -14.89
N GLN A 106 -5.79 5.16 -13.79
CA GLN A 106 -5.34 5.43 -12.44
C GLN A 106 -4.99 4.13 -11.72
N PRO A 107 -4.02 4.17 -10.80
CA PRO A 107 -3.60 3.00 -10.06
C PRO A 107 -4.59 2.66 -8.94
N GLN A 108 -4.51 1.42 -8.47
CA GLN A 108 -5.07 0.98 -7.19
C GLN A 108 -3.96 0.53 -6.24
N ILE A 109 -4.19 0.68 -4.93
CA ILE A 109 -3.28 0.22 -3.89
C ILE A 109 -4.07 -0.29 -2.68
N GLY A 110 -3.72 -1.48 -2.20
CA GLY A 110 -4.39 -2.17 -1.11
C GLY A 110 -3.46 -2.48 0.06
N ILE A 111 -4.04 -2.44 1.27
CA ILE A 111 -3.41 -2.95 2.49
C ILE A 111 -4.27 -4.11 3.00
N ASN A 112 -3.67 -5.29 3.04
CA ASN A 112 -4.25 -6.52 3.54
C ASN A 112 -3.74 -6.78 4.96
N LEU A 113 -4.66 -6.96 5.90
CA LEU A 113 -4.42 -7.21 7.31
C LEU A 113 -4.68 -8.70 7.58
N ILE A 114 -3.61 -9.48 7.57
CA ILE A 114 -3.64 -10.93 7.46
C ILE A 114 -3.63 -11.57 8.85
N ARG A 115 -4.58 -12.50 9.09
CA ARG A 115 -4.63 -13.33 10.31
C ARG A 115 -4.74 -12.49 11.60
N PHE A 116 -5.73 -11.60 11.66
CA PHE A 116 -5.94 -10.73 12.81
C PHE A 116 -6.80 -11.41 13.89
N TYR A 117 -7.78 -12.25 13.53
CA TYR A 117 -8.68 -12.94 14.48
C TYR A 117 -8.46 -14.44 14.43
N ARG A 118 -8.69 -15.16 15.53
CA ARG A 118 -8.76 -16.64 15.56
C ARG A 118 -10.21 -17.09 15.61
N CYS A 119 -10.63 -17.87 14.62
CA CYS A 119 -12.02 -18.32 14.48
C CYS A 119 -12.48 -19.20 15.66
N SER A 120 -11.56 -19.78 16.45
CA SER A 120 -11.86 -20.54 17.67
C SER A 120 -12.00 -19.72 18.96
N ASP A 121 -11.71 -18.42 18.96
CA ASP A 121 -11.89 -17.58 20.16
C ASP A 121 -13.35 -17.54 20.62
N SER A 122 -13.56 -17.50 21.93
CA SER A 122 -14.90 -17.52 22.56
C SER A 122 -15.63 -16.19 22.50
N GLN A 123 -14.89 -15.09 22.29
CA GLN A 123 -15.45 -13.80 21.91
C GLN A 123 -15.98 -13.92 20.49
N SER A 124 -16.85 -13.01 20.05
CA SER A 124 -17.19 -12.89 18.65
C SER A 124 -16.12 -12.06 17.92
N SER A 125 -15.93 -12.28 16.62
CA SER A 125 -15.10 -11.39 15.80
C SER A 125 -15.61 -9.93 15.79
N THR A 126 -16.83 -9.69 16.29
CA THR A 126 -17.46 -8.36 16.43
C THR A 126 -16.99 -7.66 17.70
N GLU A 127 -16.80 -8.43 18.78
CA GLU A 127 -16.37 -7.90 20.07
C GLU A 127 -14.88 -7.58 20.10
N VAL A 128 -14.07 -8.25 19.27
CA VAL A 128 -12.61 -8.06 19.29
C VAL A 128 -12.15 -7.01 18.28
N PHE A 129 -12.94 -6.70 17.24
CA PHE A 129 -12.53 -5.91 16.07
C PHE A 129 -11.74 -4.63 16.37
N ASN A 130 -12.23 -3.76 17.25
CA ASN A 130 -11.59 -2.46 17.52
C ASN A 130 -10.21 -2.61 18.20
N ASP A 131 -9.99 -3.69 18.96
CA ASP A 131 -8.74 -3.96 19.66
C ASP A 131 -7.68 -4.63 18.76
N MET A 132 -8.05 -4.99 17.53
CA MET A 132 -7.20 -5.78 16.63
C MET A 132 -6.12 -4.94 15.94
N PHE A 133 -6.37 -3.65 15.78
CA PHE A 133 -5.54 -2.71 15.02
C PHE A 133 -4.70 -1.83 15.96
N SER A 134 -3.93 -2.45 16.85
CA SER A 134 -3.11 -1.72 17.83
C SER A 134 -1.96 -0.95 17.18
N VAL A 135 -1.70 0.26 17.66
CA VAL A 135 -0.51 1.04 17.30
C VAL A 135 0.77 0.22 17.53
N GLY A 136 1.66 0.19 16.54
CA GLY A 136 2.89 -0.59 16.59
C GLY A 136 3.37 -1.08 15.23
N ASN A 137 4.50 -1.79 15.25
CA ASN A 137 5.11 -2.38 14.06
C ASN A 137 4.42 -3.68 13.68
N TYR A 138 4.27 -3.91 12.37
CA TYR A 138 3.71 -5.12 11.80
C TYR A 138 4.70 -5.78 10.85
N GLU A 139 4.61 -7.10 10.74
CA GLU A 139 5.45 -7.89 9.85
C GLU A 139 4.74 -8.15 8.52
N TYR A 140 5.47 -8.10 7.42
CA TYR A 140 4.95 -8.52 6.12
C TYR A 140 4.73 -10.04 6.10
N SER A 141 3.62 -10.45 5.51
CA SER A 141 3.30 -11.86 5.31
C SER A 141 4.04 -12.40 4.10
N ILE A 142 4.48 -13.67 4.18
CA ILE A 142 5.07 -14.38 3.04
C ILE A 142 4.00 -14.76 2.01
N ASN A 143 2.73 -14.85 2.42
CA ASN A 143 1.59 -15.14 1.54
C ASN A 143 0.26 -14.74 2.19
N ASP A 144 -0.77 -14.66 1.37
CA ASP A 144 -2.16 -14.46 1.78
C ASP A 144 -2.76 -15.68 2.51
N ASP A 145 -2.42 -16.90 2.08
CA ASP A 145 -3.20 -18.10 2.41
C ASP A 145 -2.51 -19.14 3.32
N SER A 146 -1.20 -19.07 3.57
CA SER A 146 -0.53 -20.13 4.34
C SER A 146 -0.57 -19.93 5.86
N SER A 147 -0.11 -20.94 6.61
CA SER A 147 0.10 -20.84 8.06
C SER A 147 1.17 -19.79 8.41
N GLY A 148 0.87 -18.90 9.36
CA GLY A 148 1.81 -17.86 9.79
C GLY A 148 1.50 -17.23 11.15
N ILE A 149 2.34 -16.25 11.51
CA ILE A 149 2.23 -15.42 12.72
C ILE A 149 0.93 -14.59 12.63
N MET A 150 0.30 -14.30 13.76
CA MET A 150 -0.87 -13.42 13.81
C MET A 150 -0.47 -11.99 13.45
N ARG A 151 -1.41 -11.19 12.94
CA ARG A 151 -1.22 -9.74 12.71
C ARG A 151 -0.07 -9.45 11.73
N GLN A 152 -0.11 -10.10 10.57
CA GLN A 152 0.81 -9.81 9.48
C GLN A 152 0.11 -8.93 8.45
N ILE A 153 0.87 -8.29 7.57
CA ILE A 153 0.29 -7.41 6.54
C ILE A 153 0.76 -7.81 5.14
N GLY A 154 -0.04 -7.46 4.14
CA GLY A 154 0.30 -7.54 2.73
C GLY A 154 -0.05 -6.22 2.05
N ILE A 155 0.69 -5.86 1.01
CA ILE A 155 0.36 -4.71 0.17
C ILE A 155 0.26 -5.20 -1.27
N ASP A 156 -0.80 -4.76 -1.94
CA ASP A 156 -1.03 -4.96 -3.37
C ASP A 156 -1.06 -3.62 -4.09
N TYR A 157 -0.61 -3.62 -5.34
CA TYR A 157 -0.56 -2.43 -6.19
C TYR A 157 -0.75 -2.82 -7.64
N SER A 158 -1.55 -2.03 -8.36
CA SER A 158 -1.62 -2.12 -9.81
C SER A 158 -1.52 -0.71 -10.40
N PRO A 159 -0.60 -0.46 -11.36
CA PRO A 159 -0.43 0.84 -12.00
C PRO A 159 -1.69 1.34 -12.73
N ILE A 160 -2.52 0.42 -13.23
CA ILE A 160 -3.80 0.71 -13.86
C ILE A 160 -4.83 -0.25 -13.24
N ALA A 161 -5.84 0.28 -12.57
CA ALA A 161 -6.75 -0.52 -11.76
C ALA A 161 -7.54 -1.59 -12.54
N SER A 162 -7.79 -1.38 -13.84
CA SER A 162 -8.40 -2.36 -14.74
C SER A 162 -7.39 -3.22 -15.53
N GLY A 163 -6.09 -2.98 -15.34
CA GLY A 163 -5.00 -3.63 -16.06
C GLY A 163 -4.59 -4.99 -15.49
N ASP A 164 -3.81 -5.73 -16.27
CA ASP A 164 -3.29 -7.05 -15.90
C ASP A 164 -2.01 -6.99 -15.05
N GLU A 165 -1.34 -5.82 -15.02
CA GLU A 165 -0.09 -5.63 -14.29
C GLU A 165 -0.37 -5.46 -12.80
N TYR A 166 0.20 -6.34 -11.99
CA TYR A 166 -0.12 -6.45 -10.57
C TYR A 166 1.12 -6.83 -9.76
N TYR A 167 1.33 -6.10 -8.67
CA TYR A 167 2.47 -6.24 -7.77
C TYR A 167 1.99 -6.53 -6.36
N GLU A 168 2.72 -7.39 -5.66
CA GLU A 168 2.41 -7.73 -4.28
C GLU A 168 3.66 -7.88 -3.42
N SER A 169 3.48 -7.71 -2.11
CA SER A 169 4.56 -7.88 -1.13
C SER A 169 4.80 -9.34 -0.71
N TYR A 170 4.05 -10.29 -1.26
CA TYR A 170 4.14 -11.70 -0.89
C TYR A 170 5.38 -12.36 -1.51
N GLY A 171 5.77 -13.52 -0.98
CA GLY A 171 6.85 -14.37 -1.51
C GLY A 171 8.27 -14.05 -1.02
N THR A 172 8.57 -12.81 -0.64
CA THR A 172 9.92 -12.42 -0.19
C THR A 172 9.87 -11.52 1.04
N ILE A 173 10.59 -11.90 2.11
CA ILE A 173 10.81 -11.02 3.26
C ILE A 173 12.06 -10.18 2.99
N GLU A 174 11.86 -8.91 2.67
CA GLU A 174 12.93 -7.93 2.53
C GLU A 174 13.15 -7.20 3.84
N SER A 175 14.40 -7.13 4.30
CA SER A 175 14.74 -6.44 5.56
C SER A 175 14.52 -4.92 5.52
N SER A 176 14.38 -4.36 4.31
CA SER A 176 14.06 -2.94 4.10
C SER A 176 12.56 -2.65 4.18
N ASN A 177 11.70 -3.67 4.20
CA ASN A 177 10.27 -3.47 4.33
C ASN A 177 9.92 -3.08 5.77
N SER A 178 9.04 -2.10 5.94
CA SER A 178 8.55 -1.64 7.23
C SER A 178 7.07 -1.24 7.14
N PHE A 179 6.31 -1.53 8.18
CA PHE A 179 4.91 -1.12 8.30
C PHE A 179 4.61 -0.82 9.76
N ILE A 180 4.09 0.36 10.04
CA ILE A 180 3.73 0.81 11.38
C ILE A 180 2.36 1.46 11.35
N ILE A 181 1.47 1.04 12.25
CA ILE A 181 0.26 1.79 12.59
C ILE A 181 0.66 2.80 13.66
N THR A 182 0.45 4.08 13.40
CA THR A 182 0.77 5.19 14.31
C THR A 182 -0.45 5.73 15.03
N ASP A 183 -1.64 5.62 14.43
CA ASP A 183 -2.91 5.97 15.04
C ASP A 183 -4.01 4.96 14.65
N SER A 184 -4.95 4.74 15.56
CA SER A 184 -6.04 3.78 15.39
C SER A 184 -7.24 4.21 16.20
N GLN A 185 -8.34 4.51 15.50
CA GLN A 185 -9.54 5.07 16.10
C GLN A 185 -10.79 4.31 15.67
N GLU A 186 -11.71 4.09 16.60
CA GLU A 186 -13.03 3.57 16.28
C GLU A 186 -13.78 4.55 15.38
N ASN A 187 -14.35 4.04 14.30
CA ASN A 187 -15.12 4.81 13.32
C ASN A 187 -16.48 4.15 13.04
N ASN A 188 -17.15 3.72 14.10
CA ASN A 188 -18.42 3.00 14.03
C ASN A 188 -19.58 3.92 13.58
N SER A 189 -20.46 3.39 12.74
CA SER A 189 -21.66 4.10 12.29
C SER A 189 -22.91 3.60 13.00
N TYR A 190 -23.77 4.53 13.43
CA TYR A 190 -25.00 4.23 14.17
C TYR A 190 -26.21 4.87 13.50
N LEU A 191 -27.30 4.11 13.39
CA LEU A 191 -28.61 4.59 12.95
C LEU A 191 -29.62 4.39 14.08
N LEU A 192 -30.20 5.49 14.56
CA LEU A 192 -31.19 5.48 15.65
C LEU A 192 -30.67 4.78 16.93
N GLY A 193 -29.38 4.93 17.23
CA GLY A 193 -28.73 4.32 18.39
C GLY A 193 -28.34 2.84 18.20
N ASN A 194 -28.64 2.25 17.04
CA ASN A 194 -28.19 0.90 16.70
C ASN A 194 -26.94 0.95 15.83
N LEU A 195 -25.95 0.12 16.15
CA LEU A 195 -24.74 -0.05 15.35
C LEU A 195 -25.12 -0.64 13.98
N VAL A 196 -24.80 0.08 12.91
CA VAL A 196 -25.08 -0.34 11.52
C VAL A 196 -23.83 -0.69 10.72
N SER A 197 -22.66 -0.21 11.13
CA SER A 197 -21.38 -0.60 10.54
C SER A 197 -20.29 -0.46 11.59
N GLN A 198 -19.43 -1.48 11.67
CA GLN A 198 -18.22 -1.44 12.48
C GLN A 198 -17.05 -1.07 11.60
N SER A 199 -16.28 -0.06 11.99
CA SER A 199 -15.08 0.29 11.24
C SER A 199 -14.00 0.90 12.13
N GLN A 200 -12.76 0.76 11.68
CA GLN A 200 -11.58 1.33 12.31
C GLN A 200 -10.90 2.25 11.30
N LEU A 201 -10.63 3.49 11.69
CA LEU A 201 -9.74 4.38 10.97
C LEU A 201 -8.31 4.16 11.47
N ILE A 202 -7.40 3.79 10.58
CA ILE A 202 -5.99 3.60 10.91
C ILE A 202 -5.11 4.51 10.07
N GLU A 203 -4.10 5.08 10.73
CA GLU A 203 -3.05 5.87 10.10
C GLU A 203 -1.68 5.25 10.39
N GLY A 204 -0.74 5.48 9.50
CA GLY A 204 0.58 4.89 9.65
C GLY A 204 1.54 5.20 8.53
N GLU A 205 2.69 4.52 8.61
CA GLU A 205 3.80 4.66 7.69
C GLU A 205 4.24 3.30 7.18
N PHE A 206 4.76 3.27 5.96
CA PHE A 206 5.26 2.04 5.37
C PHE A 206 6.39 2.30 4.37
N SER A 207 7.20 1.27 4.14
CA SER A 207 8.09 1.18 2.99
C SER A 207 8.11 -0.27 2.55
N VAL A 208 7.99 -0.52 1.25
CA VAL A 208 7.79 -1.87 0.75
C VAL A 208 8.34 -2.01 -0.66
N LYS A 209 8.96 -3.16 -0.91
CA LYS A 209 9.23 -3.64 -2.26
C LYS A 209 8.14 -4.64 -2.68
N LEU A 210 7.49 -4.37 -3.81
CA LEU A 210 6.43 -5.19 -4.37
C LEU A 210 6.92 -5.84 -5.66
N TYR A 211 6.66 -7.12 -5.83
CA TYR A 211 7.13 -7.92 -6.95
C TYR A 211 5.97 -8.21 -7.91
N ASN A 212 6.23 -8.16 -9.22
CA ASN A 212 5.23 -8.48 -10.22
C ASN A 212 4.86 -9.96 -10.14
N VAL A 213 3.57 -10.28 -10.06
CA VAL A 213 3.10 -11.66 -9.89
C VAL A 213 3.42 -12.57 -11.08
N ASN A 214 3.63 -11.99 -12.26
CA ASN A 214 3.97 -12.71 -13.48
C ASN A 214 5.48 -12.74 -13.76
N ASP A 215 6.26 -11.84 -13.15
CA ASP A 215 7.72 -11.75 -13.31
C ASP A 215 8.40 -11.22 -12.04
N SER A 216 8.87 -12.11 -11.17
CA SER A 216 9.55 -11.74 -9.91
C SER A 216 10.84 -10.90 -10.06
N SER A 217 11.38 -10.74 -11.28
CA SER A 217 12.52 -9.86 -11.53
C SER A 217 12.11 -8.40 -11.73
N ASP A 218 10.84 -8.17 -12.05
CA ASP A 218 10.21 -6.86 -12.10
C ASP A 218 9.62 -6.50 -10.73
N PHE A 219 9.91 -5.29 -10.27
CA PHE A 219 9.50 -4.83 -8.97
C PHE A 219 9.28 -3.32 -8.95
N VAL A 220 8.45 -2.89 -8.01
CA VAL A 220 8.30 -1.49 -7.62
C VAL A 220 8.69 -1.33 -6.17
N GLU A 221 9.32 -0.20 -5.85
CA GLU A 221 9.68 0.16 -4.48
C GLU A 221 8.88 1.38 -4.04
N ILE A 222 8.15 1.23 -2.94
CA ILE A 222 7.45 2.33 -2.27
C ILE A 222 8.26 2.74 -1.04
N THR A 223 8.69 3.99 -1.00
CA THR A 223 9.41 4.60 0.13
C THR A 223 8.66 5.81 0.66
N ASP A 224 8.98 6.22 1.89
CA ASP A 224 8.34 7.35 2.58
C ASP A 224 6.79 7.24 2.59
N GLY A 225 6.29 6.00 2.64
CA GLY A 225 4.88 5.70 2.51
C GLY A 225 4.09 6.18 3.73
N LYS A 226 2.95 6.80 3.51
CA LYS A 226 1.98 7.19 4.54
C LYS A 226 0.59 6.78 4.13
N PHE A 227 -0.21 6.32 5.08
CA PHE A 227 -1.59 5.93 4.84
C PHE A 227 -2.54 6.45 5.91
N LYS A 228 -3.79 6.64 5.48
CA LYS A 228 -4.99 6.81 6.29
C LYS A 228 -6.09 6.03 5.60
N ILE A 229 -6.53 4.91 6.17
CA ILE A 229 -7.52 4.02 5.56
C ILE A 229 -8.57 3.57 6.57
N ILE A 230 -9.74 3.20 6.06
CA ILE A 230 -10.86 2.69 6.86
C ILE A 230 -10.95 1.19 6.64
N ILE A 231 -10.79 0.41 7.71
CA ILE A 231 -11.07 -1.02 7.73
C ILE A 231 -12.49 -1.19 8.23
N SER A 232 -13.36 -1.80 7.42
CA SER A 232 -14.76 -2.04 7.80
C SER A 232 -15.02 -3.52 8.00
N LYS A 233 -16.00 -3.78 8.86
CA LYS A 233 -16.63 -5.08 9.05
C LYS A 233 -18.10 -5.01 8.70
#